data_AF-A0A8W8KYD4-F1
#
_entry.id   AF-A0A8W8KYD4-F1
#
_cell.length_a   1.000
_cell.length_b   1.000
_cell.length_c   1.000
_cell.angle_alpha   90.00
_cell.angle_beta   90.00
_cell.angle_gamma   90.00
#
_symmetry.space_group_name_H-M   'P 1'
#
loop_
_entity.id
_entity.type
_entity.pdbx_description
1 polymer ?
#
loop_
_entity_poly.entity_id
_entity_poly.type
_entity_poly.pdbx_seq_one_letter_code
_entity_poly.pdbx_strand_id
1 'polypeptide(L)' 'MGRAGFIYTQYGDRVTCFCCGMTLSEWKPVDDAYREHLSWSRYCHFAQMVGSILKIKTAGTTVVGWISMLQLSDAAATG' A
#
# COMPACT_ATOMS: atom_id res chain seq x y z
N MET A 1 1.79 7.80 6.52
CA MET A 1 0.93 9.01 6.63
C MET A 1 0.87 9.83 5.34
N GLY A 2 1.97 10.47 4.88
CA GLY A 2 1.92 11.39 3.72
C GLY A 2 1.42 10.79 2.39
N ARG A 3 1.75 9.53 2.08
CA ARG A 3 1.23 8.83 0.88
C ARG A 3 -0.29 8.60 0.91
N ALA A 4 -0.92 8.71 2.08
CA ALA A 4 -2.37 8.69 2.24
C ALA A 4 -2.97 10.10 2.17
N GLY A 5 -2.20 11.15 1.88
CA GLY A 5 -2.70 12.52 1.73
C GLY A 5 -2.87 13.28 3.05
N PHE A 6 -2.25 12.81 4.13
CA PHE A 6 -2.28 13.44 5.44
C PHE A 6 -1.12 14.42 5.65
N ILE A 7 -1.43 15.58 6.24
CA ILE A 7 -0.49 16.62 6.67
C ILE A 7 -0.53 16.70 8.20
N TYR A 8 0.63 16.76 8.85
CA TYR A 8 0.73 16.89 10.31
C TYR A 8 0.23 18.26 10.78
N THR A 9 -0.63 18.27 11.81
CA THR A 9 -1.24 19.51 12.32
C THR A 9 -0.38 20.23 13.36
N GLN A 10 0.85 19.78 13.59
CA GLN A 10 1.73 20.29 14.64
C GLN A 10 1.23 20.08 16.07
N TYR A 11 0.31 19.12 16.28
CA TYR A 11 -0.23 18.80 17.59
C TYR A 11 -0.38 17.29 17.80
N GLY A 12 0.32 16.74 18.80
CA GLY A 12 0.25 15.32 19.14
C GLY A 12 0.60 14.42 17.94
N ASP A 13 -0.28 13.49 17.62
CA ASP A 13 -0.21 12.63 16.44
C ASP A 13 -1.26 12.99 15.37
N ARG A 14 -1.92 14.15 15.51
CA ARG A 14 -3.01 14.57 14.62
C ARG A 14 -2.50 14.86 13.23
N VAL A 15 -3.23 14.32 12.26
CA VAL A 15 -2.99 14.60 10.85
C VAL A 15 -4.31 14.91 10.14
N THR A 16 -4.28 15.86 9.21
CA THR A 16 -5.45 16.29 8.43
C THR A 16 -5.23 16.01 6.96
N CYS A 17 -6.22 15.46 6.28
CA CYS A 17 -6.14 15.24 4.84
C CYS A 17 -6.24 16.59 4.09
N PHE A 18 -5.31 16.84 3.18
CA PHE A 18 -5.32 18.07 2.37
C PHE A 18 -6.51 18.15 1.39
N CYS A 19 -7.08 17.01 1.02
CA CYS A 19 -8.13 16.92 -0.01
C CYS A 19 -9.53 16.97 0.60
N CYS A 20 -9.83 16.13 1.60
CA CYS A 20 -11.17 16.07 2.20
C CYS A 20 -11.29 16.77 3.56
N GLY A 21 -10.19 17.28 4.13
CA GLY A 21 -10.19 17.96 5.43
C GLY A 21 -10.39 17.05 6.65
N MET A 22 -10.53 15.74 6.47
CA MET A 22 -10.68 14.80 7.58
C MET A 22 -9.43 14.75 8.45
N THR A 23 -9.61 14.82 9.77
CA THR A 23 -8.53 14.75 10.77
C THR A 23 -8.61 13.45 11.55
N LEU A 24 -7.48 12.77 11.72
CA LEU A 24 -7.34 11.54 12.51
C LEU A 24 -6.25 11.71 13.58
N SER A 25 -6.40 10.99 14.69
CA SER A 25 -5.49 10.93 15.83
C SER A 25 -5.57 9.58 16.52
N GLU A 26 -4.79 9.40 17.59
CA GLU A 26 -4.74 8.17 18.38
C GLU A 26 -4.22 6.97 17.58
N TRP A 27 -3.23 7.24 16.73
CA TRP A 27 -2.61 6.27 15.84
C TRP A 27 -1.86 5.20 16.63
N LYS A 28 -2.12 3.95 16.26
CA LYS A 28 -1.38 2.78 16.75
C LYS A 28 -0.29 2.39 15.74
N PRO A 29 0.81 1.76 16.19
CA PRO A 29 1.87 1.31 15.28
C PRO A 29 1.41 0.35 14.17
N VAL A 30 0.28 -0.33 14.36
CA VAL A 30 -0.29 -1.29 13.41
C VAL A 30 -1.24 -0.64 12.39
N ASP A 31 -1.62 0.61 12.60
CA ASP A 31 -2.62 1.27 11.75
C ASP A 31 -2.02 1.63 10.39
N ASP A 32 -2.71 1.25 9.32
CA ASP A 32 -2.35 1.65 7.97
C ASP A 32 -3.07 2.95 7.59
N ALA A 33 -2.28 3.98 7.35
CA ALA A 33 -2.77 5.33 7.03
C ALA A 33 -3.78 5.36 5.89
N TYR A 34 -3.58 4.53 4.86
CA TYR A 34 -4.43 4.52 3.69
C TYR A 34 -5.77 3.83 3.98
N ARG A 35 -5.72 2.70 4.69
CA ARG A 35 -6.92 1.98 5.15
C ARG A 35 -7.76 2.83 6.08
N GLU A 36 -7.14 3.49 7.06
CA GLU A 36 -7.85 4.42 7.95
C GLU A 36 -8.49 5.56 7.16
N HIS A 37 -7.76 6.17 6.21
CA HIS A 37 -8.33 7.23 5.38
C HIS A 37 -9.59 6.76 4.62
N LEU A 38 -9.58 5.58 4.00
CA LEU A 38 -10.76 5.05 3.31
C LEU A 38 -11.87 4.64 4.27
N SER A 39 -11.54 4.16 5.47
CA SER A 39 -12.51 3.75 6.49
C SER A 39 -13.36 4.96 6.91
N TRP A 40 -12.70 6.08 7.19
CA TRP A 40 -13.36 7.28 7.71
C TRP A 40 -13.85 8.23 6.61
N SER A 41 -13.15 8.32 5.46
CA SER A 41 -13.53 9.18 4.32
C SER A 41 -13.50 8.42 2.99
N ARG A 42 -14.39 7.43 2.85
CA ARG A 42 -14.49 6.59 1.64
C ARG A 42 -14.69 7.34 0.32
N TYR A 43 -15.15 8.59 0.36
CA TYR A 43 -15.42 9.44 -0.81
C TYR A 43 -14.35 10.51 -1.04
N CYS A 44 -13.25 10.51 -0.28
CA CYS A 44 -12.12 11.39 -0.57
C CYS A 44 -11.54 11.08 -1.95
N HIS A 45 -11.55 12.06 -2.85
CA HIS A 45 -11.11 11.88 -4.23
C HIS A 45 -9.64 11.43 -4.32
N PHE A 46 -8.78 12.01 -3.50
CA PHE A 46 -7.37 11.61 -3.42
C PHE A 46 -7.21 10.15 -2.93
N ALA A 47 -7.95 9.75 -1.89
CA ALA A 47 -7.86 8.39 -1.36
C ALA A 47 -8.36 7.35 -2.37
N GLN A 48 -9.44 7.64 -3.10
CA GLN A 48 -9.92 6.76 -4.17
C GLN A 48 -8.91 6.64 -5.32
N MET A 49 -8.33 7.76 -5.76
CA MET A 49 -7.31 7.78 -6.81
C MET A 49 -6.11 6.91 -6.43
N VAL A 50 -5.56 7.08 -5.23
CA VAL A 50 -4.43 6.27 -4.73
C VAL A 50 -4.83 4.78 -4.67
N GLY A 51 -6.05 4.47 -4.25
CA GLY A 51 -6.55 3.09 -4.20
C GLY A 51 -6.58 2.39 -5.53
N SER A 52 -7.03 3.09 -6.56
CA SER A 52 -7.03 2.58 -7.93
C SER A 52 -5.61 2.27 -8.41
N ILE A 53 -4.63 3.13 -8.11
CA ILE A 53 -3.22 2.90 -8.46
C ILE A 53 -2.64 1.68 -7.71
N LEU A 54 -2.92 1.55 -6.42
CA LEU A 54 -2.44 0.41 -5.62
C LEU A 54 -2.98 -0.92 -6.15
N LYS A 55 -4.25 -0.95 -6.57
CA LYS A 55 -4.86 -2.15 -7.19
C LYS A 55 -4.21 -2.53 -8.52
N ILE A 56 -3.81 -1.55 -9.33
CA ILE A 56 -3.14 -1.79 -10.62
C ILE A 56 -1.77 -2.45 -10.43
N LYS A 57 -1.01 -2.04 -9.39
CA LYS A 57 0.33 -2.62 -9.13
C LYS A 57 0.27 -4.09 -8.69
N THR A 58 -0.78 -4.49 -7.98
CA THR A 58 -0.94 -5.87 -7.50
C THR A 58 -1.26 -6.85 -8.63
N ALA A 59 -1.72 -6.38 -9.79
CA ALA A 59 -2.13 -7.23 -10.91
C ALA A 59 -0.97 -7.74 -11.80
N GLY A 60 0.30 -7.41 -11.51
CA GLY A 60 1.40 -7.65 -12.48
C GLY A 60 2.81 -7.89 -11.95
N THR A 61 2.99 -8.57 -10.82
CA THR A 61 4.36 -8.97 -10.37
C THR A 61 4.48 -10.47 -10.11
N THR A 62 4.36 -11.29 -11.16
CA THR A 62 4.79 -12.71 -11.16
C THR A 62 6.11 -12.87 -11.91
N VAL A 63 7.17 -12.16 -11.51
CA VAL A 63 8.53 -12.41 -12.05
C VAL A 63 9.33 -13.42 -11.23
N VAL A 64 8.79 -13.93 -10.13
CA VAL A 64 9.49 -14.90 -9.26
C VAL A 64 9.15 -16.38 -9.56
N GLY A 65 8.37 -16.66 -10.60
CA GLY A 65 7.86 -18.02 -10.88
C GLY A 65 8.63 -18.84 -11.92
N TRP A 66 9.46 -18.23 -12.77
CA TRP A 66 10.03 -18.91 -13.94
C TRP A 66 11.51 -19.25 -13.81
N ILE A 67 12.21 -18.68 -12.81
CA ILE A 67 13.64 -18.93 -12.61
C ILE A 67 13.90 -20.20 -11.76
N SER A 68 12.86 -20.83 -11.20
CA SER A 68 13.01 -22.01 -10.33
C SER A 68 12.57 -23.35 -10.96
N MET A 69 12.49 -23.46 -12.29
CA MET A 69 12.17 -24.72 -13.00
C MET A 69 13.11 -25.06 -14.17
N LEU A 70 14.36 -24.58 -14.15
CA LEU A 70 15.33 -24.88 -15.23
C LEU A 70 16.70 -25.40 -14.74
N GLN A 71 16.77 -26.14 -13.61
CA GLN A 71 18.00 -26.82 -13.20
C GLN A 71 17.82 -28.21 -12.56
N LEU A 72 16.88 -29.05 -13.02
CA LEU A 72 16.78 -30.45 -12.54
C LEU A 72 16.60 -31.49 -13.65
N SER A 73 17.16 -31.28 -14.85
CA SER A 73 17.21 -32.33 -15.89
C SER A 73 18.58 -32.95 -16.16
N ASP A 74 19.70 -32.42 -15.66
CA ASP A 74 21.04 -32.91 -16.11
C ASP A 74 21.94 -33.43 -14.98
N ALA A 75 21.48 -34.39 -14.19
CA ALA A 75 22.39 -35.19 -13.36
C ALA A 75 21.96 -36.67 -13.26
N ALA A 76 21.59 -37.26 -14.40
CA ALA A 76 21.61 -38.70 -14.58
C ALA A 76 22.26 -39.01 -15.94
N ALA A 77 23.28 -39.87 -15.93
CA ALA A 77 24.03 -40.45 -17.06
C ALA A 77 25.27 -39.66 -17.57
N THR A 78 26.45 -39.98 -17.02
CA THR A 78 27.46 -40.87 -17.64
C THR A 78 28.78 -40.82 -16.86
N GLY A 79 29.30 -41.99 -16.47
CA GLY A 79 30.65 -42.18 -15.92
C GLY A 79 30.70 -43.04 -14.68
#